data_AF-A0A3C0I4I8-F1
#
_entry.id   AF-A0A3C0I4I8-F1
#
_cell.length_a   1.000
_cell.length_b   1.000
_cell.length_c   1.000
_cell.angle_alpha   90.00
_cell.angle_beta   90.00
_cell.angle_gamma   90.00
#
_symmetry.space_group_name_H-M   'P 1'
#
loop_
_entity.id
_entity.type
_entity.pdbx_description
1 polymer ?
#
loop_
_entity_poly.entity_id
_entity_poly.type
_entity_poly.pdbx_seq_one_letter_code
_entity_poly.pdbx_strand_id
1 'polypeptide(L)'
;MPIAPLNNQVVFKKLLSDEEILKAFIKDFLDIDITPQSIEVEKKFIPPIGGVDIEIDIFVDDPTHRLVIEIQRERYDYDFDRFWHYHIASQLELVKSHKDYKLERTVYSIVWFTRKVREKQYQQSLMTTNQVTTTEHGQSMILYPHQLFFLNPFYLNDKTPQGLKDWMTLVVESVNNPRTPNINLHRPIIQKAAKLIDDDGLTPQERMDIIDERDYNNMRRNEFQQGKQARNIEIAQNLLAEGVELTLIAKTTGLSIDELESLT
;
A
#
# COMPACT_ATOMS: atom_id res chain seq x y z
N MET A 1 -11.12 -8.72 19.48
CA MET A 1 -11.99 -8.47 18.32
C MET A 1 -11.11 -8.67 17.10
N PRO A 2 -11.32 -9.73 16.30
CA PRO A 2 -10.64 -9.86 15.02
C PRO A 2 -11.06 -8.69 14.13
N ILE A 3 -10.10 -8.11 13.43
CA ILE A 3 -10.32 -6.99 12.50
C ILE A 3 -9.90 -7.46 11.12
N ALA A 4 -10.69 -7.12 10.10
CA ALA A 4 -10.40 -7.51 8.73
C ALA A 4 -9.08 -6.86 8.27
N PRO A 5 -8.28 -7.56 7.47
CA PRO A 5 -6.92 -7.14 7.20
C PRO A 5 -6.88 -5.99 6.20
N LEU A 6 -6.23 -4.88 6.54
CA LEU A 6 -6.13 -3.70 5.68
C LEU A 6 -5.17 -3.86 4.48
N ASN A 7 -4.59 -5.05 4.28
CA ASN A 7 -3.93 -5.40 3.03
C ASN A 7 -4.90 -5.91 1.95
N ASN A 8 -6.19 -6.05 2.29
CA ASN A 8 -7.28 -6.29 1.37
C ASN A 8 -7.84 -4.96 0.82
N GLN A 9 -8.05 -4.87 -0.49
CA GLN A 9 -8.45 -3.61 -1.13
C GLN A 9 -9.87 -3.17 -0.73
N VAL A 10 -10.80 -4.11 -0.60
CA VAL A 10 -12.20 -3.82 -0.20
C VAL A 10 -12.23 -3.21 1.19
N VAL A 11 -11.53 -3.83 2.16
CA VAL A 11 -11.46 -3.35 3.55
C VAL A 11 -10.78 -1.97 3.61
N PHE A 12 -9.67 -1.80 2.91
CA PHE A 12 -8.93 -0.54 2.87
C PHE A 12 -9.79 0.61 2.30
N LYS A 13 -10.46 0.36 1.16
CA LYS A 13 -11.33 1.34 0.50
C LYS A 13 -12.54 1.67 1.37
N LYS A 14 -13.19 0.69 2.00
CA LYS A 14 -14.28 0.90 2.96
C LYS A 14 -13.84 1.81 4.11
N LEU A 15 -12.64 1.59 4.65
CA LEU A 15 -12.14 2.38 5.78
C LEU A 15 -11.92 3.84 5.39
N LEU A 16 -11.21 4.09 4.29
CA LEU A 16 -10.80 5.45 3.90
C LEU A 16 -11.83 6.18 3.04
N SER A 17 -12.95 5.54 2.68
CA SER A 17 -14.12 6.21 2.11
C SER A 17 -15.12 6.72 3.17
N ASP A 18 -14.98 6.32 4.44
CA ASP A 18 -15.73 6.96 5.54
C ASP A 18 -15.17 8.37 5.78
N GLU A 19 -16.02 9.37 5.57
CA GLU A 19 -15.63 10.79 5.58
C GLU A 19 -15.02 11.24 6.92
N GLU A 20 -15.53 10.75 8.06
CA GLU A 20 -15.03 11.14 9.38
C GLU A 20 -13.65 10.53 9.63
N ILE A 21 -13.47 9.26 9.27
CA ILE A 21 -12.19 8.56 9.36
C ILE A 21 -11.15 9.21 8.45
N LEU A 22 -11.52 9.51 7.20
CA LEU A 22 -10.68 10.21 6.24
C LEU A 22 -10.25 11.59 6.77
N LYS A 23 -11.21 12.41 7.22
CA LYS A 23 -10.92 13.74 7.79
C LYS A 23 -9.95 13.66 8.96
N ALA A 24 -10.20 12.75 9.89
CA ALA A 24 -9.35 12.58 11.05
C ALA A 24 -7.95 12.08 10.68
N PHE A 25 -7.84 11.11 9.76
CA PHE A 25 -6.56 10.64 9.26
C PHE A 25 -5.75 11.77 8.61
N ILE A 26 -6.39 12.54 7.73
CA ILE A 26 -5.74 13.65 7.02
C ILE A 26 -5.35 14.77 7.98
N LYS A 27 -6.19 15.08 8.97
CA LYS A 27 -5.86 16.04 10.02
C LYS A 27 -4.68 15.57 10.86
N ASP A 28 -4.67 14.30 11.27
CA ASP A 28 -3.58 13.74 12.08
C ASP A 28 -2.24 13.70 11.34
N PHE A 29 -2.29 13.46 10.02
CA PHE A 29 -1.08 13.29 9.22
C PHE A 29 -0.55 14.61 8.66
N LEU A 30 -1.40 15.36 7.97
CA LEU A 30 -1.01 16.56 7.22
C LEU A 30 -1.31 17.86 7.99
N ASP A 31 -2.03 17.80 9.12
CA ASP A 31 -2.53 18.95 9.87
C ASP A 31 -3.39 19.91 9.03
N ILE A 32 -4.08 19.37 8.02
CA ILE A 32 -5.03 20.12 7.19
C ILE A 32 -6.46 19.71 7.51
N ASP A 33 -7.35 20.69 7.47
CA ASP A 33 -8.78 20.48 7.54
C ASP A 33 -9.33 20.37 6.12
N ILE A 34 -10.06 19.29 5.83
CA ILE A 34 -10.68 19.05 4.53
C ILE A 34 -12.20 19.04 4.66
N THR A 35 -12.88 19.51 3.62
CA THR A 35 -14.32 19.41 3.42
C THR A 35 -14.57 18.77 2.05
N PRO A 36 -14.45 17.43 1.96
CA PRO A 36 -14.61 16.73 0.69
C PRO A 36 -15.95 17.06 0.05
N GLN A 37 -15.91 17.48 -1.22
CA GLN A 37 -17.09 17.57 -2.08
C GLN A 37 -17.47 16.18 -2.60
N SER A 38 -16.47 15.34 -2.85
CA SER A 38 -16.65 13.93 -3.16
C SER A 38 -15.50 13.08 -2.63
N ILE A 39 -15.83 11.82 -2.32
CA ILE A 39 -14.87 10.75 -2.06
C ILE A 39 -15.23 9.63 -3.05
N GLU A 40 -14.39 9.45 -4.06
CA GLU A 40 -14.57 8.46 -5.12
C GLU A 40 -13.62 7.27 -4.89
N VAL A 41 -14.14 6.06 -5.08
CA VAL A 41 -13.37 4.82 -5.03
C VAL A 41 -13.09 4.37 -6.46
N GLU A 42 -11.88 3.88 -6.75
CA GLU A 42 -11.48 3.39 -8.09
C GLU A 42 -11.60 4.45 -9.20
N LYS A 43 -11.15 5.68 -8.90
CA LYS A 43 -11.26 6.81 -9.83
C LYS A 43 -10.36 6.59 -11.04
N LYS A 44 -10.97 6.66 -12.24
CA LYS A 44 -10.27 6.82 -13.52
C LYS A 44 -10.42 8.23 -14.04
N PHE A 45 -9.37 8.76 -14.67
CA PHE A 45 -9.45 10.04 -15.39
C PHE A 45 -10.06 9.85 -16.77
N ILE A 46 -10.98 10.75 -17.11
CA ILE A 46 -11.65 10.78 -18.42
C ILE A 46 -11.53 12.20 -18.99
N PRO A 47 -10.83 12.37 -20.14
CA PRO A 47 -10.09 11.34 -20.88
C PRO A 47 -8.88 10.80 -20.08
N PRO A 48 -8.37 9.61 -20.44
CA PRO A 48 -7.13 9.10 -19.85
C PRO A 48 -5.97 10.07 -20.03
N ILE A 49 -5.08 10.15 -19.03
CA ILE A 49 -3.90 11.02 -19.05
C ILE A 49 -2.65 10.17 -19.28
N GLY A 50 -1.95 10.45 -20.37
CA GLY A 50 -0.74 9.70 -20.75
C GLY A 50 -1.05 8.30 -21.27
N GLY A 51 -0.04 7.41 -21.23
CA GLY A 51 -0.13 6.02 -21.72
C GLY A 51 -0.34 4.97 -20.63
N VAL A 52 -0.63 5.38 -19.39
CA VAL A 52 -0.81 4.49 -18.24
C VAL A 52 -2.28 4.48 -17.87
N ASP A 53 -2.87 3.30 -17.70
CA ASP A 53 -4.22 3.18 -17.14
C ASP A 53 -4.15 3.48 -15.64
N ILE A 54 -4.68 4.65 -15.25
CA ILE A 54 -4.67 5.14 -13.88
C ILE A 54 -6.03 4.83 -13.27
N GLU A 55 -6.00 4.05 -12.20
CA GLU A 55 -7.15 3.72 -11.38
C GLU A 55 -6.76 3.94 -9.93
N ILE A 56 -7.29 5.02 -9.35
CA ILE A 56 -6.94 5.50 -8.01
C ILE A 56 -7.83 4.85 -6.97
N ASP A 57 -7.25 4.21 -5.95
CA ASP A 57 -8.05 3.50 -4.94
C ASP A 57 -9.03 4.42 -4.20
N ILE A 58 -8.56 5.57 -3.71
CA ILE A 58 -9.39 6.61 -3.08
C ILE A 58 -8.99 7.99 -3.60
N PHE A 59 -9.93 8.67 -4.24
CA PHE A 59 -9.77 10.01 -4.76
C PHE A 59 -10.70 10.98 -4.03
N VAL A 60 -10.14 12.05 -3.48
CA VAL A 60 -10.90 13.04 -2.71
C VAL A 60 -10.82 14.37 -3.42
N ASP A 61 -11.99 14.89 -3.79
CA ASP A 61 -12.12 16.24 -4.32
C ASP A 61 -12.51 17.20 -3.20
N ASP A 62 -11.61 18.12 -2.85
CA ASP A 62 -11.80 19.17 -1.85
C ASP A 62 -11.63 20.55 -2.52
N PRO A 63 -12.28 21.63 -2.04
CA PRO A 63 -12.17 22.94 -2.67
C PRO A 63 -10.74 23.49 -2.73
N THR A 64 -9.88 23.09 -1.79
CA THR A 64 -8.51 23.61 -1.62
C THR A 64 -7.43 22.56 -1.86
N HIS A 65 -7.79 21.29 -1.73
CA HIS A 65 -6.88 20.15 -1.83
C HIS A 65 -7.42 19.09 -2.80
N ARG A 66 -6.53 18.22 -3.24
CA ARG A 66 -6.87 16.97 -3.91
C ARG A 66 -6.07 15.87 -3.25
N LEU A 67 -6.76 14.82 -2.79
CA LEU A 67 -6.10 13.68 -2.17
C LEU A 67 -6.19 12.47 -3.09
N VAL A 68 -5.07 11.79 -3.24
CA VAL A 68 -4.92 10.55 -4.01
C VAL A 68 -4.34 9.53 -3.06
N ILE A 69 -5.15 8.57 -2.60
CA ILE A 69 -4.72 7.60 -1.60
C ILE A 69 -4.73 6.21 -2.24
N GLU A 70 -3.61 5.51 -2.13
CA GLU A 70 -3.34 4.24 -2.81
C GLU A 70 -2.91 3.18 -1.80
N ILE A 71 -3.25 1.92 -2.06
CA ILE A 71 -2.71 0.76 -1.34
C ILE A 71 -1.77 -0.05 -2.24
N GLN A 72 -0.53 -0.24 -1.79
CA GLN A 72 0.46 -1.06 -2.49
C GLN A 72 0.76 -2.35 -1.73
N ARG A 73 0.08 -3.43 -2.13
CA ARG A 73 0.26 -4.80 -1.59
C ARG A 73 1.29 -5.63 -2.37
N GLU A 74 1.32 -5.48 -3.69
CA GLU A 74 2.20 -6.25 -4.59
C GLU A 74 3.62 -5.70 -4.52
N ARG A 75 4.61 -6.48 -4.96
CA ARG A 75 5.97 -5.96 -5.13
C ARG A 75 6.28 -5.85 -6.61
N TYR A 76 6.36 -4.62 -7.08
CA TYR A 76 6.93 -4.32 -8.39
C TYR A 76 8.31 -3.69 -8.20
N ASP A 77 9.16 -3.84 -9.21
CA ASP A 77 10.44 -3.13 -9.33
C ASP A 77 10.26 -1.65 -9.66
N TYR A 78 9.05 -1.24 -10.07
CA TYR A 78 8.69 0.13 -10.45
C TYR A 78 7.70 0.83 -9.50
N ASP A 79 7.49 0.34 -8.27
CA ASP A 79 6.48 0.89 -7.33
C ASP A 79 6.57 2.42 -7.19
N PHE A 80 7.76 2.95 -6.90
CA PHE A 80 7.97 4.39 -6.70
C PHE A 80 7.69 5.20 -7.96
N ASP A 81 8.18 4.74 -9.10
CA ASP A 81 7.97 5.41 -10.38
C ASP A 81 6.48 5.42 -10.74
N ARG A 82 5.76 4.31 -10.54
CA ARG A 82 4.31 4.24 -10.80
C ARG A 82 3.56 5.31 -10.03
N PHE A 83 3.81 5.45 -8.73
CA PHE A 83 3.10 6.44 -7.92
C PHE A 83 3.55 7.87 -8.19
N TRP A 84 4.80 8.07 -8.64
CA TRP A 84 5.24 9.35 -9.18
C TRP A 84 4.43 9.75 -10.43
N HIS A 85 4.18 8.81 -11.35
CA HIS A 85 3.32 9.06 -12.51
C HIS A 85 1.89 9.41 -12.11
N TYR A 86 1.30 8.68 -11.15
CA TYR A 86 -0.05 8.96 -10.65
C TYR A 86 -0.13 10.35 -10.00
N HIS A 87 0.90 10.73 -9.24
CA HIS A 87 1.02 12.05 -8.62
C HIS A 87 1.07 13.19 -9.65
N ILE A 88 1.85 13.03 -10.72
CA ILE A 88 1.93 14.02 -11.81
C ILE A 88 0.59 14.09 -12.58
N ALA A 89 0.02 12.94 -12.96
CA ALA A 89 -1.25 12.91 -13.68
C ALA A 89 -2.38 13.59 -12.90
N SER A 90 -2.40 13.43 -11.58
CA SER A 90 -3.38 14.06 -10.69
C SER A 90 -3.24 15.58 -10.61
N GLN A 91 -2.05 16.12 -10.88
CA GLN A 91 -1.82 17.55 -11.06
C GLN A 91 -2.24 18.02 -12.45
N LEU A 92 -1.88 17.27 -13.50
CA LEU A 92 -2.24 17.60 -14.89
C LEU A 92 -3.76 17.66 -15.08
N GLU A 93 -4.51 16.75 -14.47
CA GLU A 93 -5.98 16.73 -14.57
C GLU A 93 -6.64 18.01 -14.03
N LEU A 94 -6.01 18.72 -13.09
CA LEU A 94 -6.54 19.99 -12.58
C LEU A 94 -6.65 21.07 -13.68
N VAL A 95 -5.78 21.03 -14.69
CA VAL A 95 -5.75 22.02 -15.76
C VAL A 95 -6.82 21.69 -16.80
N LYS A 96 -7.99 22.33 -16.65
CA LYS A 96 -9.15 22.06 -17.52
C LYS A 96 -9.16 22.83 -18.83
N SER A 97 -8.34 23.88 -18.97
CA SER A 97 -8.33 24.69 -20.18
C SER A 97 -6.98 25.35 -20.46
N HIS A 98 -6.70 25.66 -21.73
CA HIS A 98 -5.51 26.40 -22.16
C HIS A 98 -5.47 27.86 -21.70
N LYS A 99 -6.54 28.36 -21.09
CA LYS A 99 -6.66 29.76 -20.65
C LYS A 99 -6.15 29.98 -19.23
N ASP A 100 -6.10 28.92 -18.42
CA ASP A 100 -5.64 28.98 -17.05
C ASP A 100 -4.82 27.73 -16.70
N TYR A 101 -3.52 27.96 -16.51
CA TYR A 101 -2.54 26.93 -16.16
C TYR A 101 -2.27 26.87 -14.65
N LYS A 102 -2.88 27.77 -13.86
CA LYS A 102 -2.65 27.80 -12.43
C LYS A 102 -3.34 26.62 -11.76
N LEU A 103 -2.59 25.89 -10.93
CA LEU A 103 -3.15 24.86 -10.08
C LEU A 103 -3.74 25.52 -8.83
N GLU A 104 -5.07 25.62 -8.77
CA GLU A 104 -5.76 26.24 -7.62
C GLU A 104 -5.78 25.36 -6.37
N ARG A 105 -5.57 24.04 -6.54
CA ARG A 105 -5.62 23.04 -5.47
C ARG A 105 -4.25 22.41 -5.26
N THR A 106 -3.89 22.18 -4.00
CA THR A 106 -2.69 21.41 -3.65
C THR A 106 -2.98 19.91 -3.73
N VAL A 107 -2.07 19.15 -4.32
CA VAL A 107 -2.24 17.69 -4.52
C VAL A 107 -1.38 16.95 -3.50
N TYR A 108 -2.01 16.10 -2.70
CA TYR A 108 -1.35 15.17 -1.81
C TYR A 108 -1.62 13.74 -2.26
N SER A 109 -0.55 13.02 -2.59
CA SER A 109 -0.64 11.59 -2.88
C SER A 109 -0.09 10.80 -1.70
N ILE A 110 -0.83 9.82 -1.20
CA ILE A 110 -0.50 9.04 -0.01
C ILE A 110 -0.57 7.56 -0.36
N VAL A 111 0.57 6.88 -0.36
CA VAL A 111 0.68 5.47 -0.72
C VAL A 111 0.93 4.65 0.54
N TRP A 112 0.05 3.69 0.82
CA TRP A 112 0.18 2.77 1.94
C TRP A 112 0.81 1.46 1.51
N PHE A 113 1.99 1.15 2.03
CA PHE A 113 2.59 -0.17 1.88
C PHE A 113 2.08 -1.13 2.95
N THR A 114 1.20 -2.05 2.56
CA THR A 114 0.58 -3.01 3.48
C THR A 114 1.35 -4.34 3.58
N ARG A 115 2.66 -4.26 3.35
CA ARG A 115 3.63 -5.36 3.43
C ARG A 115 4.99 -4.87 3.91
N LYS A 116 5.86 -5.80 4.31
CA LYS A 116 7.27 -5.50 4.59
C LYS A 116 8.07 -5.22 3.30
N VAL A 117 8.82 -4.12 3.30
CA VAL A 117 9.72 -3.68 2.23
C VAL A 117 11.08 -4.36 2.41
N ARG A 118 11.59 -5.07 1.40
CA ARG A 118 12.80 -5.90 1.59
C ARG A 118 14.08 -5.08 1.54
N GLU A 119 14.07 -4.06 0.71
CA GLU A 119 15.19 -3.21 0.37
C GLU A 119 15.49 -2.27 1.54
N LYS A 120 16.64 -2.47 2.20
CA LYS A 120 17.00 -1.74 3.44
C LYS A 120 16.91 -0.23 3.32
N GLN A 121 17.26 0.34 2.17
CA GLN A 121 17.21 1.79 1.93
C GLN A 121 15.79 2.38 2.03
N TYR A 122 14.75 1.57 1.80
CA TYR A 122 13.35 1.98 1.84
C TYR A 122 12.63 1.56 3.13
N GLN A 123 13.34 0.99 4.10
CA GLN A 123 12.80 0.58 5.40
C GLN A 123 12.66 1.78 6.36
N GLN A 124 11.89 2.78 5.94
CA GLN A 124 11.59 4.00 6.68
C GLN A 124 10.09 4.06 6.94
N SER A 125 9.62 4.44 8.13
CA SER A 125 8.17 4.53 8.42
C SER A 125 7.41 5.48 7.48
N LEU A 126 8.07 6.55 7.05
CA LEU A 126 7.54 7.60 6.20
C LEU A 126 8.64 8.06 5.25
N MET A 127 8.34 8.13 3.97
CA MET A 127 9.18 8.81 2.97
C MET A 127 8.32 9.84 2.24
N THR A 128 8.88 11.00 1.96
CA THR A 128 8.17 12.11 1.33
C THR A 128 8.99 12.65 0.16
N THR A 129 8.31 12.95 -0.93
CA THR A 129 8.85 13.71 -2.06
C THR A 129 8.18 15.07 -2.14
N ASN A 130 8.99 16.13 -2.17
CA ASN A 130 8.54 17.51 -2.35
C ASN A 130 9.44 18.26 -3.34
N GLN A 131 8.90 19.30 -3.97
CA GLN A 131 9.64 20.15 -4.90
C GLN A 131 10.09 21.43 -4.19
N VAL A 132 11.39 21.52 -3.88
CA VAL A 132 12.00 22.71 -3.28
C VAL A 132 12.65 23.55 -4.37
N THR A 133 12.18 24.78 -4.53
CA THR A 133 12.81 25.76 -5.40
C THR A 133 13.98 26.40 -4.67
N THR A 134 15.12 26.54 -5.34
CA THR A 134 16.30 27.22 -4.79
C THR A 134 16.64 28.43 -5.66
N THR A 135 16.85 29.57 -5.04
CA THR A 135 17.27 30.80 -5.73
C THR A 135 18.77 30.77 -6.04
N GLU A 136 19.22 31.68 -6.91
CA GLU A 136 20.65 31.94 -7.17
C GLU A 136 21.44 32.37 -5.93
N HIS A 137 20.73 32.82 -4.88
CA HIS A 137 21.29 33.18 -3.59
C HIS A 137 21.28 32.02 -2.57
N GLY A 138 20.85 30.82 -2.98
CA GLY A 138 20.76 29.64 -2.11
C GLY A 138 19.58 29.66 -1.15
N GLN A 139 18.61 30.57 -1.34
CA GLN A 139 17.39 30.60 -0.53
C GLN A 139 16.40 29.55 -1.04
N SER A 140 15.77 28.82 -0.12
CA SER A 140 14.73 27.85 -0.46
C SER A 140 13.35 28.51 -0.43
N MET A 141 12.53 28.22 -1.44
CA MET A 141 11.11 28.57 -1.49
C MET A 141 10.29 27.43 -2.09
N ILE A 142 8.98 27.44 -1.85
CA ILE A 142 8.06 26.45 -2.42
C ILE A 142 7.19 27.14 -3.46
N LEU A 143 7.46 26.87 -4.74
CA LEU A 143 6.56 27.29 -5.83
C LEU A 143 5.44 26.27 -6.05
N TYR A 144 5.71 25.00 -5.78
CA TYR A 144 4.81 23.88 -6.07
C TYR A 144 4.59 23.06 -4.79
N PRO A 145 3.48 23.27 -4.07
CA PRO A 145 3.25 22.67 -2.74
C PRO A 145 2.79 21.20 -2.79
N HIS A 146 2.78 20.57 -3.96
CA HIS A 146 2.35 19.18 -4.13
C HIS A 146 3.34 18.22 -3.47
N GLN A 147 2.82 17.19 -2.80
CA GLN A 147 3.65 16.21 -2.10
C GLN A 147 3.15 14.78 -2.30
N LEU A 148 4.10 13.85 -2.36
CA LEU A 148 3.86 12.41 -2.43
C LEU A 148 4.47 11.76 -1.19
N PHE A 149 3.67 10.97 -0.50
CA PHE A 149 4.02 10.29 0.75
C PHE A 149 3.95 8.78 0.56
N PHE A 150 4.93 8.08 1.10
CA PHE A 150 4.95 6.63 1.23
C PHE A 150 4.93 6.25 2.70
N LEU A 151 3.84 5.63 3.11
CA LEU A 151 3.60 5.17 4.48
C LEU A 151 3.98 3.70 4.58
N ASN A 152 4.93 3.37 5.45
CA ASN A 152 5.38 2.00 5.70
C ASN A 152 5.12 1.61 7.17
N PRO A 153 3.91 1.13 7.50
CA PRO A 153 3.52 0.80 8.87
C PRO A 153 4.43 -0.24 9.56
N PHE A 154 5.04 -1.16 8.80
CA PHE A 154 5.92 -2.19 9.35
C PHE A 154 7.29 -1.69 9.83
N TYR A 155 7.61 -0.40 9.65
CA TYR A 155 8.88 0.22 10.06
C TYR A 155 8.68 1.42 10.99
N LEU A 156 7.58 1.42 11.75
CA LEU A 156 7.33 2.34 12.85
C LEU A 156 8.55 2.47 13.76
N ASN A 157 8.86 3.71 14.13
CA ASN A 157 10.00 4.04 14.98
C ASN A 157 9.76 5.37 15.72
N ASP A 158 10.70 5.76 16.58
CA ASP A 158 10.57 6.95 17.42
C ASP A 158 10.46 8.27 16.63
N LYS A 159 10.91 8.28 15.37
CA LYS A 159 10.78 9.44 14.46
C LYS A 159 9.48 9.46 13.66
N THR A 160 8.66 8.41 13.73
CA THR A 160 7.35 8.42 13.07
C THR A 160 6.48 9.55 13.68
N PRO A 161 5.85 10.42 12.85
CA PRO A 161 4.95 11.44 13.34
C PRO A 161 3.87 10.87 14.27
N GLN A 162 3.66 11.52 15.42
CA GLN A 162 2.79 10.99 16.46
C GLN A 162 1.34 10.78 15.96
N GLY A 163 0.83 11.69 15.12
CA GLY A 163 -0.51 11.57 14.53
C GLY A 163 -0.68 10.33 13.65
N LEU A 164 0.41 9.81 13.04
CA LEU A 164 0.37 8.61 12.21
C LEU A 164 0.44 7.30 12.98
N LYS A 165 0.96 7.31 14.22
CA LYS A 165 1.29 6.06 14.93
C LYS A 165 0.08 5.16 15.14
N ASP A 166 -1.05 5.72 15.56
CA ASP A 166 -2.27 4.93 15.79
C ASP A 166 -2.81 4.33 14.48
N TRP A 167 -2.81 5.09 13.38
CA TRP A 167 -3.25 4.63 12.06
C TRP A 167 -2.34 3.53 11.50
N MET A 168 -1.03 3.72 11.56
CA MET A 168 -0.07 2.71 11.12
C MET A 168 -0.13 1.46 12.01
N THR A 169 -0.34 1.61 13.32
CA THR A 169 -0.53 0.48 14.22
C THR A 169 -1.80 -0.29 13.87
N LEU A 170 -2.92 0.39 13.57
CA LEU A 170 -4.14 -0.25 13.09
C LEU A 170 -3.89 -1.09 11.83
N VAL A 171 -3.13 -0.56 10.87
CA VAL A 171 -2.74 -1.32 9.66
C VAL A 171 -1.92 -2.56 10.02
N VAL A 172 -0.86 -2.43 10.81
CA VAL A 172 0.01 -3.57 11.18
C VAL A 172 -0.77 -4.65 11.93
N GLU A 173 -1.56 -4.25 12.93
CA GLU A 173 -2.35 -5.17 13.74
C GLU A 173 -3.44 -5.85 12.90
N SER A 174 -4.10 -5.14 11.98
CA SER A 174 -5.09 -5.75 11.08
C SER A 174 -4.47 -6.77 10.13
N VAL A 175 -3.30 -6.47 9.55
CA VAL A 175 -2.62 -7.34 8.59
C VAL A 175 -2.06 -8.59 9.28
N ASN A 176 -1.52 -8.44 10.49
CA ASN A 176 -1.03 -9.58 11.27
C ASN A 176 -2.16 -10.39 11.92
N ASN A 177 -3.34 -9.78 12.09
CA ASN A 177 -4.56 -10.36 12.65
C ASN A 177 -4.34 -11.21 13.93
N PRO A 178 -3.73 -10.66 14.99
CA PRO A 178 -3.59 -11.37 16.26
C PRO A 178 -4.94 -11.51 16.96
N ARG A 179 -5.08 -12.49 17.87
CA ARG A 179 -6.31 -12.69 18.66
C ARG A 179 -6.73 -11.44 19.45
N THR A 180 -5.75 -10.68 19.92
CA THR A 180 -5.92 -9.43 20.69
C THR A 180 -5.03 -8.34 20.08
N PRO A 181 -5.56 -7.53 19.15
CA PRO A 181 -4.79 -6.46 18.52
C PRO A 181 -4.47 -5.34 19.49
N ASN A 182 -3.22 -4.85 19.44
CA ASN A 182 -2.74 -3.75 20.28
C ASN A 182 -2.99 -2.39 19.60
N ILE A 183 -4.26 -1.99 19.52
CA ILE A 183 -4.70 -0.74 18.91
C ILE A 183 -5.26 0.23 19.95
N ASN A 184 -5.11 1.54 19.72
CA ASN A 184 -5.51 2.59 20.66
C ASN A 184 -7.04 2.84 20.67
N LEU A 185 -7.80 1.91 21.25
CA LEU A 185 -9.27 2.00 21.33
C LEU A 185 -9.79 3.09 22.28
N HIS A 186 -8.92 3.73 23.07
CA HIS A 186 -9.30 4.90 23.87
C HIS A 186 -9.56 6.12 22.98
N ARG A 187 -9.03 6.11 21.75
CA ARG A 187 -9.21 7.18 20.79
C ARG A 187 -10.48 6.89 19.96
N PRO A 188 -11.55 7.70 20.08
CA PRO A 188 -12.86 7.38 19.49
C PRO A 188 -12.81 7.10 17.99
N ILE A 189 -11.97 7.84 17.24
CA ILE A 189 -11.86 7.62 15.80
C ILE A 189 -11.18 6.30 15.44
N ILE A 190 -10.19 5.85 16.22
CA ILE A 190 -9.54 4.56 16.02
C ILE A 190 -10.48 3.43 16.42
N GLN A 191 -11.29 3.63 17.45
CA GLN A 191 -12.37 2.71 17.80
C GLN A 191 -13.42 2.61 16.68
N LYS A 192 -13.84 3.74 16.11
CA LYS A 192 -14.75 3.78 14.96
C LYS A 192 -14.15 3.02 13.77
N ALA A 193 -12.89 3.33 13.43
CA ALA A 193 -12.16 2.67 12.36
C ALA A 193 -12.08 1.15 12.55
N ALA A 194 -11.68 0.70 13.74
CA ALA A 194 -11.59 -0.72 14.08
C ALA A 194 -12.95 -1.43 13.99
N LYS A 195 -14.02 -0.76 14.43
CA LYS A 195 -15.38 -1.30 14.35
C LYS A 195 -15.92 -1.36 12.92
N LEU A 196 -15.56 -0.39 12.07
CA LEU A 196 -16.00 -0.34 10.68
C LEU A 196 -15.48 -1.55 9.87
N ILE A 197 -14.30 -2.05 10.24
CA ILE A 197 -13.62 -3.16 9.55
C ILE A 197 -13.61 -4.45 10.37
N ASP A 198 -14.38 -4.54 11.46
CA ASP A 198 -14.57 -5.81 12.16
C ASP A 198 -15.59 -6.70 11.43
N ASP A 199 -15.75 -7.94 11.91
CA ASP A 199 -16.66 -8.89 11.29
C ASP A 199 -18.10 -8.35 11.19
N ASP A 200 -18.59 -7.62 12.21
CA ASP A 200 -19.95 -7.08 12.26
C ASP A 200 -20.13 -5.83 11.38
N GLY A 201 -19.05 -5.07 11.13
CA GLY A 201 -19.02 -3.91 10.25
C GLY A 201 -19.05 -4.24 8.75
N LEU A 202 -18.78 -5.49 8.39
CA LEU A 202 -18.75 -5.97 7.00
C LEU A 202 -20.09 -6.57 6.54
N THR A 203 -20.52 -6.18 5.35
CA THR A 203 -21.67 -6.78 4.67
C THR A 203 -21.35 -8.18 4.15
N PRO A 204 -22.36 -9.03 3.89
CA PRO A 204 -22.14 -10.35 3.30
C PRO A 204 -21.37 -10.31 1.96
N GLN A 205 -21.63 -9.30 1.12
CA GLN A 205 -20.92 -9.13 -0.14
C GLN A 205 -19.44 -8.80 0.08
N GLU A 206 -19.14 -7.83 0.96
CA GLU A 206 -17.75 -7.47 1.28
C GLU A 206 -16.98 -8.67 1.85
N ARG A 207 -17.62 -9.50 2.69
CA ARG A 207 -17.00 -10.73 3.20
C ARG A 207 -16.66 -11.71 2.07
N MET A 208 -17.54 -11.84 1.06
CA MET A 208 -17.28 -12.68 -0.11
C MET A 208 -16.11 -12.13 -0.92
N ASP A 209 -16.11 -10.82 -1.21
CA ASP A 209 -15.03 -10.17 -1.97
C ASP A 209 -13.67 -10.30 -1.26
N ILE A 210 -13.66 -10.23 0.08
CA ILE A 210 -12.46 -10.48 0.90
C ILE A 210 -11.97 -11.92 0.76
N ILE A 211 -12.88 -12.89 0.77
CA ILE A 211 -12.56 -14.32 0.60
C ILE A 211 -12.00 -14.55 -0.81
N ASP A 212 -12.65 -14.02 -1.84
CA ASP A 212 -12.25 -14.18 -3.24
C ASP A 212 -10.85 -13.59 -3.48
N GLU A 213 -10.58 -12.38 -2.99
CA GLU A 213 -9.26 -11.76 -3.10
C GLU A 213 -8.19 -12.59 -2.37
N ARG A 214 -8.51 -13.11 -1.18
CA ARG A 214 -7.59 -13.95 -0.40
C ARG A 214 -7.31 -15.27 -1.12
N ASP A 215 -8.34 -15.92 -1.65
CA ASP A 215 -8.22 -17.21 -2.31
C ASP A 215 -7.44 -17.09 -3.62
N TYR A 216 -7.68 -16.04 -4.40
CA TYR A 216 -6.87 -15.68 -5.57
C TYR A 216 -5.39 -15.48 -5.19
N ASN A 217 -5.11 -14.74 -4.12
CA ASN A 217 -3.74 -14.53 -3.64
C ASN A 217 -3.07 -15.82 -3.15
N ASN A 218 -3.83 -16.72 -2.52
CA ASN A 218 -3.33 -18.03 -2.09
C ASN A 218 -3.01 -18.93 -3.29
N MET A 219 -3.86 -18.94 -4.33
CA MET A 219 -3.59 -19.67 -5.57
C MET A 219 -2.28 -19.20 -6.22
N ARG A 220 -2.09 -17.89 -6.41
CA ARG A 220 -0.85 -17.33 -6.98
C ARG A 220 0.39 -17.71 -6.16
N ARG A 221 0.28 -17.71 -4.83
CA ARG A 221 1.39 -18.13 -3.95
C ARG A 221 1.70 -19.61 -4.10
N ASN A 222 0.68 -20.47 -4.19
CA ASN A 222 0.86 -21.90 -4.38
C ASN A 222 1.51 -22.21 -5.73
N GLU A 223 1.05 -21.59 -6.82
CA GLU A 223 1.67 -21.73 -8.15
C GLU A 223 3.15 -21.32 -8.13
N PHE A 224 3.48 -20.22 -7.46
CA PHE A 224 4.86 -19.79 -7.30
C PHE A 224 5.71 -20.81 -6.51
N GLN A 225 5.18 -21.38 -5.42
CA GLN A 225 5.88 -22.41 -4.66
C GLN A 225 6.05 -23.70 -5.47
N GLN A 226 5.03 -24.11 -6.23
CA GLN A 226 5.10 -25.28 -7.12
C GLN A 226 6.18 -25.09 -8.19
N GLY A 227 6.26 -23.92 -8.82
CA GLY A 227 7.32 -23.61 -9.78
C GLY A 227 8.72 -23.65 -9.16
N LYS A 228 8.86 -23.15 -7.93
CA LYS A 228 10.11 -23.25 -7.17
C LYS A 228 10.47 -24.70 -6.84
N GLN A 229 9.50 -25.50 -6.41
CA GLN A 229 9.69 -26.91 -6.08
C GLN A 229 10.06 -27.72 -7.33
N ALA A 230 9.36 -27.51 -8.46
CA ALA A 230 9.68 -28.14 -9.74
C ALA A 230 11.12 -27.85 -10.19
N ARG A 231 11.56 -26.58 -10.08
CA ARG A 231 12.95 -26.20 -10.37
C ARG A 231 13.95 -26.86 -9.42
N ASN A 232 13.63 -26.96 -8.13
CA ASN A 232 14.49 -27.62 -7.15
C ASN A 232 14.62 -29.13 -7.45
N ILE A 233 13.54 -29.77 -7.90
CA ILE A 233 13.53 -31.17 -8.35
C ILE A 233 14.40 -31.33 -9.60
N GLU A 234 14.26 -30.46 -10.60
CA GLU A 234 15.08 -30.49 -11.82
C GLU A 234 16.59 -30.36 -11.49
N ILE A 235 16.95 -29.43 -10.60
CA ILE A 235 18.33 -29.29 -10.12
C ILE A 235 18.80 -30.55 -9.41
N ALA A 236 17.96 -31.16 -8.56
CA ALA A 236 18.31 -32.38 -7.84
C ALA A 236 18.56 -33.55 -8.80
N GLN A 237 17.71 -33.74 -9.82
CA GLN A 237 17.85 -34.78 -10.83
C GLN A 237 19.17 -34.64 -11.61
N ASN A 238 19.53 -33.41 -12.00
CA ASN A 238 20.79 -33.16 -12.70
C ASN A 238 22.01 -33.46 -11.81
N LEU A 239 21.98 -33.08 -10.53
CA LEU A 239 23.07 -33.36 -9.59
C LEU A 239 23.20 -34.85 -9.25
N LEU A 240 22.07 -35.57 -9.15
CA LEU A 240 22.05 -37.03 -8.99
C LEU A 240 22.70 -37.72 -10.19
N ALA A 241 22.39 -37.27 -11.41
CA ALA A 241 22.98 -37.80 -12.64
C ALA A 241 24.50 -37.57 -12.73
N GLU A 242 25.00 -36.50 -12.10
CA GLU A 242 26.44 -36.23 -11.97
C GLU A 242 27.12 -36.98 -10.79
N GLY A 243 26.36 -37.76 -10.02
CA GLY A 243 26.89 -38.55 -8.90
C GLY A 243 27.21 -37.72 -7.66
N VAL A 244 26.58 -36.55 -7.49
CA VAL A 244 26.74 -35.72 -6.31
C VAL A 244 26.06 -36.39 -5.10
N GLU A 245 26.69 -36.25 -3.93
CA GLU A 245 26.23 -36.90 -2.70
C GLU A 245 24.91 -36.31 -2.18
N LEU A 246 24.01 -37.18 -1.69
CA LEU A 246 22.63 -36.85 -1.31
C LEU A 246 22.53 -35.74 -0.26
N THR A 247 23.38 -35.74 0.77
CA THR A 247 23.35 -34.68 1.79
C THR A 247 23.72 -33.31 1.23
N LEU A 248 24.63 -33.25 0.26
CA LEU A 248 24.96 -32.01 -0.44
C LEU A 248 23.82 -31.54 -1.35
N ILE A 249 23.15 -32.46 -2.05
CA ILE A 249 21.98 -32.13 -2.88
C ILE A 249 20.84 -31.61 -1.99
N ALA A 250 20.52 -32.29 -0.89
CA ALA A 250 19.49 -31.90 0.07
C ALA A 250 19.75 -30.49 0.63
N LYS A 251 21.00 -30.21 1.00
CA LYS A 251 21.40 -28.87 1.47
C LYS A 251 21.26 -27.79 0.39
N THR A 252 21.52 -28.13 -0.87
CA THR A 252 21.52 -27.18 -1.99
C THR A 252 20.11 -26.87 -2.49
N THR A 253 19.27 -27.88 -2.62
CA THR A 253 17.90 -27.76 -3.16
C THR A 253 16.86 -27.54 -2.08
N GLY A 254 17.18 -27.86 -0.82
CA GLY A 254 16.26 -27.82 0.30
C GLY A 254 15.24 -28.96 0.31
N LEU A 255 15.42 -29.99 -0.53
CA LEU A 255 14.65 -31.23 -0.50
C LEU A 255 15.16 -32.14 0.62
N SER A 256 14.26 -32.91 1.22
CA SER A 256 14.61 -33.96 2.17
C SER A 256 15.30 -35.14 1.49
N ILE A 257 16.04 -35.95 2.27
CA ILE A 257 16.69 -37.16 1.73
C ILE A 257 15.64 -38.13 1.17
N ASP A 258 14.51 -38.33 1.86
CA ASP A 258 13.41 -39.17 1.41
C ASP A 258 12.85 -38.70 0.04
N GLU A 259 12.72 -37.38 -0.16
CA GLU A 259 12.31 -36.82 -1.46
C GLU A 259 13.35 -37.12 -2.54
N LEU A 260 14.65 -37.03 -2.23
CA LEU A 260 15.71 -37.31 -3.21
C LEU A 260 15.81 -38.79 -3.58
N GLU A 261 15.64 -39.69 -2.62
CA GLU A 261 15.62 -41.14 -2.85
C GLU A 261 14.44 -41.56 -3.75
N SER A 262 13.33 -40.80 -3.71
CA SER A 262 12.19 -41.01 -4.61
C SER A 262 12.42 -40.53 -6.05
N LEU A 263 13.50 -39.79 -6.32
CA LEU A 263 13.85 -39.26 -7.65
C LEU A 263 14.89 -40.11 -8.41
N THR A 264 15.53 -41.07 -7.72
CA THR A 264 16.44 -42.09 -8.30
C THR A 264 15.69 -43.31 -8.83
#